data_AF-A0A7L5ATB6-F1
#
_entry.id   AF-A0A7L5ATB6-F1
#
_cell.length_a   1.000
_cell.length_b   1.000
_cell.length_c   1.000
_cell.angle_alpha   90.00
_cell.angle_beta   90.00
_cell.angle_gamma   90.00
#
_symmetry.space_group_name_H-M   'P 1'
#
loop_
_entity.id
_entity.type
_entity.pdbx_description
1 polymer ?
#
loop_
_entity_poly.entity_id
_entity_poly.type
_entity_poly.pdbx_seq_one_letter_code
_entity_poly.pdbx_strand_id
1 'polypeptide(L)'
;MSRIDDLVKELCPDGVEYKPLATLFDTRNGYTPRKTDAEAWSGDEVPWFRMEDIRANGRILSDSMQRISKSAVKGGRLFAADSILVATSATIGEHALIRVPHLSNQRFTCLTLKDEYRNCFDIKFLYYYCFRLDEWCKKNTTVSSFQSVDMVGFKRFLFPIPPLAVQREIVGILDRFTQLEAELEAELEARRVQYAYYRDRLLTFDVKPVSSLSLSKRSPMAEGE
;
A
#
# COMPACT_ATOMS: atom_id res chain seq x y z
N MET A 1 6.29 -1.69 10.67
CA MET A 1 7.35 -0.82 10.13
C MET A 1 6.95 0.63 10.33
N SER A 2 7.79 1.38 11.03
CA SER A 2 8.16 2.73 10.59
C SER A 2 9.25 3.25 11.54
N ARG A 3 10.47 2.72 11.39
CA ARG A 3 11.66 3.28 12.04
C ARG A 3 12.02 4.67 11.48
N ILE A 4 11.20 5.24 10.60
CA ILE A 4 11.43 6.57 10.03
C ILE A 4 11.50 7.65 11.12
N ASP A 5 10.71 7.53 12.19
CA ASP A 5 10.76 8.49 13.30
C ASP A 5 12.11 8.40 14.02
N ASP A 6 12.66 7.19 14.17
CA ASP A 6 13.98 6.96 14.78
C ASP A 6 15.09 7.45 13.85
N LEU A 7 15.01 7.16 12.55
CA LEU A 7 15.98 7.64 11.55
C LEU A 7 16.00 9.17 11.46
N VAL A 8 14.83 9.82 11.52
CA VAL A 8 14.75 11.29 11.58
C VAL A 8 15.42 11.81 12.84
N LYS A 9 15.21 11.19 14.00
CA LYS A 9 15.87 11.60 15.26
C LYS A 9 17.38 11.37 15.24
N GLU A 10 17.84 10.23 14.73
CA GLU A 10 19.26 9.88 14.66
C GLU A 10 20.02 10.81 13.70
N LEU A 11 19.45 11.11 12.54
CA LEU A 11 20.09 11.94 11.51
C LEU A 11 19.83 13.44 11.66
N CYS A 12 18.88 13.83 12.53
CA CYS A 12 18.61 15.22 12.90
C CYS A 12 18.48 15.36 14.43
N PRO A 13 19.59 15.23 15.18
CA PRO A 13 19.58 15.25 16.64
C PRO A 13 19.13 16.60 17.22
N ASP A 14 19.35 17.70 16.49
CA ASP A 14 18.90 19.05 16.86
C ASP A 14 17.39 19.28 16.59
N GLY A 15 16.70 18.25 16.08
CA GLY A 15 15.29 18.31 15.72
C GLY A 15 15.04 18.79 14.28
N VAL A 16 13.76 18.78 13.89
CA VAL A 16 13.29 19.18 12.57
C VAL A 16 12.00 19.97 12.67
N GLU A 17 11.74 20.84 11.70
CA GLU A 17 10.45 21.49 11.57
C GLU A 17 9.38 20.46 11.21
N TYR A 18 8.16 20.66 11.72
CA TYR A 18 6.98 19.90 11.31
C TYR A 18 5.92 20.82 10.73
N LYS A 19 5.32 20.42 9.60
CA LYS A 19 4.19 21.13 8.99
C LYS A 19 2.94 20.25 8.88
N PRO A 20 1.73 20.82 9.04
CA PRO A 20 0.48 20.10 8.81
C PRO A 20 0.34 19.61 7.38
N LEU A 21 -0.32 18.46 7.20
CA LEU A 21 -0.66 17.87 5.90
C LEU A 21 -1.35 18.90 4.99
N ALA A 22 -2.35 19.62 5.51
CA ALA A 22 -3.08 20.62 4.71
C ALA A 22 -2.23 21.83 4.28
N THR A 23 -1.11 22.09 4.98
CA THR A 23 -0.14 23.10 4.54
C THR A 23 0.63 22.59 3.32
N LEU A 24 1.09 21.34 3.37
CA LEU A 24 1.97 20.76 2.35
C LEU A 24 1.23 20.28 1.08
N PHE A 25 0.02 19.74 1.23
CA PHE A 25 -0.68 19.04 0.15
C PHE A 25 -2.01 19.69 -0.20
N ASP A 26 -2.33 19.68 -1.49
CA ASP A 26 -3.71 19.75 -1.97
C ASP A 26 -4.33 18.36 -1.91
N THR A 27 -5.48 18.27 -1.26
CA THR A 27 -6.19 17.00 -1.08
C THR A 27 -7.44 16.95 -1.94
N ARG A 28 -7.62 15.89 -2.73
CA ARG A 28 -8.85 15.68 -3.50
C ARG A 28 -9.20 14.19 -3.54
N ASN A 29 -10.47 13.87 -3.32
CA ASN A 29 -10.95 12.48 -3.39
C ASN A 29 -11.00 12.00 -4.84
N GLY A 30 -10.70 10.72 -5.02
CA GLY A 30 -10.97 10.02 -6.28
C GLY A 30 -12.47 9.89 -6.55
N TYR A 31 -12.82 9.34 -7.71
CA TYR A 31 -14.19 8.95 -8.02
C TYR A 31 -14.22 7.81 -9.03
N THR A 32 -15.33 7.06 -9.04
CA THR A 32 -15.61 6.07 -10.08
C THR A 32 -16.53 6.71 -11.13
N PRO A 33 -16.13 6.77 -12.42
CA PRO A 33 -17.06 7.03 -13.51
C PRO A 33 -18.28 6.11 -13.43
N ARG A 34 -19.43 6.52 -13.97
CA ARG A 34 -20.63 5.66 -13.91
C ARG A 34 -20.31 4.34 -14.60
N LYS A 35 -20.50 3.20 -13.92
CA LYS A 35 -20.18 1.88 -14.50
C LYS A 35 -21.01 1.54 -15.74
N THR A 36 -22.18 2.17 -15.88
CA THR A 36 -23.07 2.03 -17.03
C THR A 36 -22.68 2.90 -18.22
N ASP A 37 -21.70 3.78 -18.07
CA ASP A 37 -21.19 4.65 -19.14
C ASP A 37 -20.11 3.91 -19.92
N ALA A 38 -20.51 3.16 -20.95
CA ALA A 38 -19.57 2.37 -21.75
C ALA A 38 -18.49 3.22 -22.41
N GLU A 39 -18.80 4.46 -22.80
CA GLU A 39 -17.84 5.36 -23.44
C GLU A 39 -16.70 5.70 -22.46
N ALA A 40 -17.04 6.00 -21.20
CA ALA A 40 -16.06 6.26 -20.16
C ALA A 40 -15.09 5.09 -19.91
N TRP A 41 -15.54 3.84 -20.05
CA TRP A 41 -14.75 2.63 -19.77
C TRP A 41 -14.16 1.95 -21.01
N SER A 42 -14.48 2.43 -22.21
CA SER A 42 -13.98 1.85 -23.47
C SER A 42 -12.58 2.35 -23.86
N GLY A 43 -12.11 3.46 -23.28
CA GLY A 43 -10.82 4.06 -23.60
C GLY A 43 -9.67 3.54 -22.76
N ASP A 44 -8.47 3.59 -23.35
CA ASP A 44 -7.21 3.12 -22.75
C ASP A 44 -6.25 4.28 -22.40
N GLU A 45 -6.80 5.49 -22.27
CA GLU A 45 -6.01 6.73 -22.25
C GLU A 45 -5.50 7.12 -20.86
N VAL A 46 -6.34 6.96 -19.83
CA VAL A 46 -6.05 7.46 -18.48
C VAL A 46 -6.02 6.30 -17.49
N PRO A 47 -4.89 6.09 -16.78
CA PRO A 47 -4.82 5.14 -15.68
C PRO A 47 -5.85 5.44 -14.58
N TRP A 48 -6.62 4.44 -14.19
CA TRP A 48 -7.59 4.53 -13.10
C TRP A 48 -7.27 3.53 -11.98
N PHE A 49 -6.68 4.04 -10.90
CA PHE A 49 -6.16 3.23 -9.80
C PHE A 49 -7.23 2.83 -8.77
N ARG A 50 -7.15 1.57 -8.34
CA ARG A 50 -7.94 0.97 -7.27
C ARG A 50 -7.05 0.24 -6.26
N MET A 51 -7.67 -0.29 -5.21
CA MET A 51 -6.97 -1.07 -4.19
C MET A 51 -6.39 -2.37 -4.75
N GLU A 52 -7.03 -2.96 -5.76
CA GLU A 52 -6.53 -4.15 -6.46
C GLU A 52 -5.17 -3.89 -7.10
N ASP A 53 -4.94 -2.71 -7.66
CA ASP A 53 -3.64 -2.33 -8.23
C ASP A 53 -2.53 -2.32 -7.18
N ILE A 54 -2.84 -1.78 -5.99
CA ILE A 54 -1.88 -1.73 -4.86
C ILE A 54 -1.57 -3.13 -4.34
N ARG A 55 -2.59 -3.98 -4.21
CA ARG A 55 -2.44 -5.36 -3.73
C ARG A 55 -1.65 -6.24 -4.69
N ALA A 56 -1.84 -6.04 -5.99
CA ALA A 56 -1.20 -6.85 -7.02
C ALA A 56 0.23 -6.38 -7.34
N ASN A 57 0.47 -5.07 -7.34
CA ASN A 57 1.71 -4.50 -7.90
C ASN A 57 2.55 -3.72 -6.87
N GLY A 58 2.15 -3.75 -5.60
CA GLY A 58 2.81 -3.01 -4.54
C GLY A 58 2.39 -1.53 -4.49
N ARG A 59 3.19 -0.72 -3.82
CA ARG A 59 2.78 0.65 -3.42
C ARG A 59 3.41 1.77 -4.24
N ILE A 60 4.30 1.49 -5.18
CA ILE A 60 4.87 2.50 -6.09
C ILE A 60 4.48 2.10 -7.51
N LEU A 61 3.53 2.82 -8.10
CA LEU A 61 2.84 2.41 -9.31
C LEU A 61 3.03 3.41 -10.45
N SER A 62 3.20 2.89 -11.66
CA SER A 62 3.29 3.70 -12.90
C SER A 62 2.24 3.31 -13.94
N ASP A 63 1.45 2.26 -13.67
CA ASP A 63 0.38 1.80 -14.54
C ASP A 63 -0.72 1.14 -13.71
N SER A 64 -1.94 1.09 -14.27
CA SER A 64 -3.11 0.49 -13.62
C SER A 64 -3.72 -0.60 -14.48
N MET A 65 -4.33 -1.59 -13.82
CA MET A 65 -5.04 -2.71 -14.44
C MET A 65 -6.26 -2.27 -15.24
N GLN A 66 -6.83 -1.10 -14.93
CA GLN A 66 -7.94 -0.51 -15.66
C GLN A 66 -7.62 0.92 -16.09
N ARG A 67 -8.08 1.27 -17.28
CA ARG A 67 -7.96 2.60 -17.86
C ARG A 67 -9.34 3.11 -18.27
N ILE A 68 -9.44 4.42 -18.41
CA ILE A 68 -10.67 5.12 -18.77
C ILE A 68 -10.39 6.10 -19.91
N SER A 69 -11.44 6.46 -20.63
CA SER A 69 -11.42 7.52 -21.65
C SER A 69 -11.18 8.89 -21.00
N LYS A 70 -10.55 9.83 -21.71
CA LYS A 70 -10.42 11.22 -21.23
C LYS A 70 -11.77 11.90 -20.98
N SER A 71 -12.82 11.51 -21.71
CA SER A 71 -14.19 12.01 -21.50
C SER A 71 -14.73 11.72 -20.10
N ALA A 72 -14.23 10.68 -19.43
CA ALA A 72 -14.58 10.32 -18.06
C ALA A 72 -13.98 11.26 -17.00
N VAL A 73 -13.01 12.10 -17.39
CA VAL A 73 -12.30 13.03 -16.50
C VAL A 73 -13.09 14.31 -16.31
N LYS A 74 -13.74 14.46 -15.15
CA LYS A 74 -14.56 15.63 -14.81
C LYS A 74 -13.70 16.89 -14.82
N GLY A 75 -14.07 17.83 -15.69
CA GLY A 75 -13.35 19.09 -15.87
C GLY A 75 -11.93 18.94 -16.42
N GLY A 76 -11.56 17.78 -16.97
CA GLY A 76 -10.23 17.52 -17.52
C GLY A 76 -9.09 17.52 -16.49
N ARG A 77 -9.40 17.51 -15.19
CA ARG A 77 -8.40 17.61 -14.11
C ARG A 77 -8.01 16.24 -13.57
N LEU A 78 -6.87 15.73 -14.03
CA LEU A 78 -6.22 14.56 -13.45
C LEU A 78 -5.52 14.90 -12.13
N PHE A 79 -5.23 13.87 -11.34
CA PHE A 79 -4.18 13.98 -10.33
C PHE A 79 -2.83 14.05 -11.03
N ALA A 80 -1.93 14.89 -10.49
CA ALA A 80 -0.59 15.02 -11.05
C ALA A 80 0.20 13.72 -10.86
N ALA A 81 1.24 13.54 -11.66
CA ALA A 81 2.27 12.55 -11.35
C ALA A 81 2.90 12.88 -9.99
N ASP A 82 3.47 11.87 -9.34
CA ASP A 82 4.14 11.99 -8.05
C ASP A 82 3.22 12.46 -6.92
N SER A 83 1.96 12.02 -6.98
CA SER A 83 0.99 12.20 -5.90
C SER A 83 0.76 10.89 -5.15
N ILE A 84 0.35 11.00 -3.89
CA ILE A 84 0.16 9.86 -2.99
C ILE A 84 -1.33 9.60 -2.81
N LEU A 85 -1.79 8.39 -3.11
CA LEU A 85 -3.14 7.92 -2.79
C LEU A 85 -3.15 7.37 -1.37
N VAL A 86 -4.08 7.81 -0.53
CA VAL A 86 -4.29 7.30 0.84
C VAL A 86 -5.71 6.78 0.96
N ALA A 87 -5.88 5.54 1.37
CA ALA A 87 -7.20 4.95 1.60
C ALA A 87 -7.80 5.50 2.91
N THR A 88 -8.83 6.32 2.78
CA THR A 88 -9.50 6.97 3.92
C THR A 88 -10.85 6.33 4.28
N SER A 89 -11.25 5.29 3.55
CA SER A 89 -12.43 4.47 3.87
C SER A 89 -12.28 3.04 3.36
N ALA A 90 -13.04 2.11 3.94
CA ALA A 90 -13.07 0.67 3.66
C ALA A 90 -11.75 -0.08 3.97
N THR A 91 -10.65 0.30 3.32
CA THR A 91 -9.31 -0.32 3.47
C THR A 91 -8.35 0.68 4.09
N ILE A 92 -8.73 1.24 5.23
CA ILE A 92 -8.02 2.35 5.88
C ILE A 92 -6.59 1.93 6.25
N GLY A 93 -5.65 2.84 5.98
CA GLY A 93 -4.24 2.66 6.31
C GLY A 93 -3.47 1.84 5.29
N GLU A 94 -3.84 2.03 4.03
CA GLU A 94 -3.06 1.67 2.85
C GLU A 94 -2.84 2.92 2.02
N HIS A 95 -1.65 3.04 1.43
CA HIS A 95 -1.30 4.12 0.54
C HIS A 95 -0.45 3.64 -0.64
N ALA A 96 -0.38 4.46 -1.69
CA ALA A 96 0.50 4.24 -2.83
C ALA A 96 1.01 5.56 -3.42
N LEU A 97 2.27 5.56 -3.87
CA LEU A 97 2.86 6.61 -4.69
C LEU A 97 2.59 6.32 -6.16
N ILE A 98 1.95 7.26 -6.85
CA ILE A 98 1.63 7.11 -8.27
C ILE A 98 2.54 8.03 -9.10
N ARG A 99 3.32 7.43 -10.00
CA ARG A 99 4.39 8.08 -10.78
C ARG A 99 3.89 8.71 -12.09
N VAL A 100 2.60 8.60 -12.38
CA VAL A 100 1.98 9.08 -13.63
C VAL A 100 0.72 9.90 -13.35
N PRO A 101 0.33 10.83 -14.26
CA PRO A 101 -0.95 11.50 -14.16
C PRO A 101 -2.09 10.48 -14.24
N HIS A 102 -3.09 10.61 -13.38
CA HIS A 102 -4.08 9.55 -13.22
C HIS A 102 -5.42 10.02 -12.64
N LEU A 103 -6.36 9.07 -12.59
CA LEU A 103 -7.55 9.13 -11.75
C LEU A 103 -7.53 7.93 -10.77
N SER A 104 -8.32 7.98 -9.71
CA SER A 104 -8.41 6.89 -8.73
C SER A 104 -9.83 6.72 -8.19
N ASN A 105 -10.08 5.60 -7.54
CA ASN A 105 -11.35 5.26 -6.92
C ASN A 105 -11.79 6.21 -5.79
N GLN A 106 -13.10 6.32 -5.50
CA GLN A 106 -13.63 7.19 -4.44
C GLN A 106 -13.20 6.84 -3.02
N ARG A 107 -12.61 5.67 -2.79
CA ARG A 107 -12.08 5.27 -1.48
C ARG A 107 -10.74 5.91 -1.15
N PHE A 108 -10.08 6.51 -2.15
CA PHE A 108 -8.81 7.20 -1.98
C PHE A 108 -8.97 8.71 -1.85
N THR A 109 -8.18 9.28 -0.95
CA THR A 109 -7.83 10.70 -0.95
C THR A 109 -6.47 10.83 -1.62
N CYS A 110 -6.38 11.64 -2.67
CA CYS A 110 -5.12 11.96 -3.31
C CYS A 110 -4.46 13.16 -2.64
N LEU A 111 -3.18 13.02 -2.30
CA LEU A 111 -2.31 14.07 -1.77
C LEU A 111 -1.38 14.53 -2.88
N THR A 112 -1.58 15.76 -3.37
CA THR A 112 -0.69 16.39 -4.37
C THR A 112 0.18 17.41 -3.65
N LEU A 113 1.50 17.27 -3.72
CA LEU A 113 2.42 18.21 -3.08
C LEU A 113 2.28 19.59 -3.75
N LYS A 114 2.08 20.64 -2.95
CA LYS A 114 2.00 22.00 -3.48
C LYS A 114 3.36 22.44 -4.05
N ASP A 115 3.30 23.26 -5.09
CA ASP A 115 4.47 23.66 -5.86
C ASP A 115 5.56 24.34 -5.02
N GLU A 116 5.16 25.13 -4.01
CA GLU A 116 6.08 25.79 -3.07
C GLU A 116 6.92 24.82 -2.23
N TYR A 117 6.49 23.56 -2.06
CA TYR A 117 7.21 22.53 -1.30
C TYR A 117 7.93 21.49 -2.17
N ARG A 118 7.82 21.55 -3.51
CA ARG A 118 8.45 20.56 -4.40
C ARG A 118 9.97 20.48 -4.23
N ASN A 119 10.62 21.60 -3.93
CA ASN A 119 12.07 21.65 -3.71
C ASN A 119 12.46 21.40 -2.24
N CYS A 120 11.49 21.20 -1.35
CA CYS A 120 11.72 20.93 0.07
C CYS A 120 11.68 19.43 0.38
N PHE A 121 11.08 18.62 -0.51
CA PHE A 121 10.86 17.21 -0.24
C PHE A 121 11.33 16.29 -1.36
N ASP A 122 11.91 15.17 -0.96
CA ASP A 122 11.93 13.97 -1.78
C ASP A 122 10.55 13.30 -1.70
N ILE A 123 9.91 13.03 -2.84
CA ILE A 123 8.58 12.43 -2.85
C ILE A 123 8.57 11.03 -2.24
N LYS A 124 9.67 10.26 -2.36
CA LYS A 124 9.80 8.96 -1.70
C LYS A 124 9.86 9.10 -0.19
N PHE A 125 10.44 10.17 0.33
CA PHE A 125 10.43 10.42 1.77
C PHE A 125 9.01 10.63 2.29
N LEU A 126 8.20 11.44 1.58
CA LEU A 126 6.78 11.63 1.90
C LEU A 126 6.00 10.32 1.81
N TYR A 127 6.25 9.52 0.77
CA TYR A 127 5.69 8.17 0.63
C TYR A 127 6.04 7.30 1.85
N TYR A 128 7.31 7.19 2.23
CA TYR A 128 7.68 6.38 3.40
C TYR A 128 7.09 6.93 4.71
N TYR A 129 6.97 8.25 4.84
CA TYR A 129 6.33 8.85 6.01
C TYR A 129 4.81 8.58 6.04
N CYS A 130 4.17 8.29 4.91
CA CYS A 130 2.77 7.88 4.88
C CYS A 130 2.50 6.56 5.61
N PHE A 131 3.49 5.70 5.87
CA PHE A 131 3.30 4.57 6.79
C PHE A 131 2.96 5.04 8.22
N ARG A 132 3.47 6.21 8.67
CA ARG A 132 3.05 6.83 9.93
C ARG A 132 1.63 7.39 9.84
N LEU A 133 1.30 8.03 8.71
CA LEU A 133 -0.03 8.55 8.45
C LEU A 133 -1.07 7.42 8.44
N ASP A 134 -0.77 6.27 7.84
CA ASP A 134 -1.65 5.10 7.80
C ASP A 134 -1.97 4.57 9.19
N GLU A 135 -0.94 4.44 10.04
CA GLU A 135 -1.13 4.04 11.43
C GLU A 135 -1.94 5.05 12.23
N TRP A 136 -1.79 6.34 11.92
CA TRP A 136 -2.65 7.38 12.49
C TRP A 136 -4.09 7.25 12.00
N CYS A 137 -4.32 7.05 10.70
CA CYS A 137 -5.63 6.88 10.09
C CYS A 137 -6.41 5.70 10.70
N LYS A 138 -5.74 4.56 10.89
CA LYS A 138 -6.34 3.35 11.51
C LYS A 138 -6.83 3.61 12.94
N LYS A 139 -6.17 4.51 13.68
CA LYS A 139 -6.50 4.85 15.07
C LYS A 139 -7.52 5.99 15.20
N ASN A 140 -7.76 6.74 14.13
CA ASN A 140 -8.59 7.94 14.14
C ASN A 140 -9.73 7.83 13.13
N THR A 141 -10.60 6.85 13.36
CA THR A 141 -11.78 6.60 12.52
C THR A 141 -13.06 7.05 13.21
N THR A 142 -14.06 7.45 12.41
CA THR A 142 -15.42 7.72 12.89
C THR A 142 -16.06 6.47 13.48
N VAL A 143 -16.79 6.62 14.59
CA VAL A 143 -17.58 5.54 15.19
C VAL A 143 -18.89 5.42 14.42
N SER A 144 -18.89 4.66 13.33
CA SER A 144 -20.08 4.35 12.53
C SER A 144 -19.96 2.96 11.89
N SER A 145 -21.07 2.44 11.36
CA SER A 145 -21.08 1.18 10.61
C SER A 145 -20.23 1.21 9.34
N PHE A 146 -19.91 2.41 8.83
CA PHE A 146 -19.02 2.61 7.71
C PHE A 146 -17.82 3.47 8.13
N GLN A 147 -16.79 2.81 8.64
CA GLN A 147 -15.58 3.48 9.14
C GLN A 147 -14.93 4.34 8.06
N SER A 148 -14.66 5.59 8.44
CA SER A 148 -13.93 6.57 7.64
C SER A 148 -12.97 7.34 8.54
N VAL A 149 -11.88 7.86 7.97
CA VAL A 149 -10.89 8.64 8.73
C VAL A 149 -11.48 9.98 9.17
N ASP A 150 -11.13 10.44 10.38
CA ASP A 150 -11.39 11.83 10.80
C ASP A 150 -10.60 12.80 9.92
N MET A 151 -11.30 13.45 8.98
CA MET A 151 -10.68 14.36 8.01
C MET A 151 -10.19 15.67 8.65
N VAL A 152 -10.68 16.05 9.83
CA VAL A 152 -10.20 17.24 10.55
C VAL A 152 -8.83 16.95 11.13
N GLY A 153 -8.67 15.84 11.86
CA GLY A 153 -7.39 15.36 12.35
C GLY A 153 -6.42 15.04 11.21
N PHE A 154 -6.89 14.42 10.12
CA PHE A 154 -6.08 14.05 8.96
C PHE A 154 -5.34 15.27 8.37
N LYS A 155 -6.05 16.38 8.18
CA LYS A 155 -5.49 17.64 7.68
C LYS A 155 -4.45 18.27 8.62
N ARG A 156 -4.52 17.96 9.92
CA ARG A 156 -3.61 18.45 10.96
C ARG A 156 -2.43 17.52 11.23
N PHE A 157 -2.41 16.32 10.63
CA PHE A 157 -1.29 15.39 10.77
C PHE A 157 0.02 16.05 10.34
N LEU A 158 1.08 15.84 11.12
CA LEU A 158 2.35 16.57 10.97
C LEU A 158 3.38 15.75 10.20
N PHE A 159 3.96 16.35 9.16
CA PHE A 159 5.10 15.81 8.43
C PHE A 159 6.39 16.56 8.83
N PRO A 160 7.49 15.84 9.13
CA PRO A 160 8.78 16.44 9.40
C PRO A 160 9.41 16.96 8.11
N ILE A 161 10.23 17.99 8.23
CA ILE A 161 10.99 18.60 7.13
C ILE A 161 12.48 18.54 7.44
N PRO A 162 13.10 17.34 7.44
CA PRO A 162 14.54 17.23 7.55
C PRO A 162 15.22 17.81 6.29
N PRO A 163 16.51 18.17 6.35
CA PRO A 163 17.26 18.57 5.16
C PRO A 163 17.17 17.54 4.03
N LEU A 164 17.12 17.99 2.77
CA LEU A 164 16.98 17.09 1.61
C LEU A 164 18.03 15.98 1.55
N ALA A 165 19.27 16.26 1.97
CA ALA A 165 20.33 15.25 2.03
C ALA A 165 19.95 14.11 2.99
N VAL A 166 19.43 14.45 4.16
CA VAL A 166 18.96 13.49 5.16
C VAL A 166 17.73 12.73 4.66
N GLN A 167 16.77 13.41 4.01
CA GLN A 167 15.62 12.74 3.40
C GLN A 167 16.06 11.63 2.42
N ARG A 168 17.02 11.94 1.54
CA ARG A 168 17.56 10.98 0.57
C ARG A 168 18.31 9.83 1.22
N GLU A 169 19.05 10.10 2.29
CA GLU A 169 19.72 9.05 3.07
C GLU A 169 18.71 8.10 3.70
N ILE A 170 17.67 8.64 4.34
CA ILE A 170 16.55 7.87 4.91
C ILE A 170 15.87 7.04 3.83
N VAL A 171 15.53 7.64 2.69
CA VAL A 171 14.94 6.94 1.55
C VAL A 171 15.85 5.79 1.09
N GLY A 172 17.15 6.01 0.97
CA GLY A 172 18.10 4.97 0.57
C GLY A 172 18.19 3.82 1.58
N ILE A 173 18.11 4.10 2.88
CA ILE A 173 18.05 3.08 3.93
C ILE A 173 16.75 2.27 3.80
N LEU A 174 15.61 2.94 3.67
CA LEU A 174 14.31 2.30 3.60
C LEU A 174 14.11 1.51 2.29
N ASP A 175 14.58 2.02 1.16
CA ASP A 175 14.59 1.31 -0.14
C ASP A 175 15.39 0.00 -0.01
N ARG A 176 16.57 0.02 0.63
CA ARG A 176 17.37 -1.21 0.86
C ARG A 176 16.63 -2.23 1.73
N PHE A 177 15.97 -1.78 2.81
CA PHE A 177 15.18 -2.69 3.64
C PHE A 177 13.99 -3.28 2.87
N THR A 178 13.26 -2.46 2.11
CA THR A 178 12.15 -2.93 1.28
C THR A 178 12.61 -3.94 0.23
N GLN A 179 13.77 -3.70 -0.39
CA GLN A 179 14.35 -4.63 -1.35
C GLN A 179 14.74 -5.97 -0.68
N LEU A 180 15.41 -5.93 0.47
CA LEU A 180 15.80 -7.13 1.20
C LEU A 180 14.58 -7.95 1.68
N GLU A 181 13.51 -7.28 2.11
CA GLU A 181 12.26 -7.94 2.46
C GLU A 181 11.65 -8.68 1.26
N ALA A 182 11.61 -8.04 0.09
CA ALA A 182 11.10 -8.66 -1.14
C ALA A 182 11.95 -9.85 -1.59
N GLU A 183 13.29 -9.73 -1.53
CA GLU A 183 14.21 -10.83 -1.83
C GLU A 183 14.02 -12.02 -0.88
N LEU A 184 13.83 -11.75 0.41
CA LEU A 184 13.61 -12.78 1.42
C LEU A 184 12.28 -13.51 1.24
N GLU A 185 11.20 -12.79 0.93
CA GLU A 185 9.89 -13.40 0.62
C GLU A 185 9.95 -14.30 -0.62
N ALA A 186 10.65 -13.86 -1.67
CA ALA A 186 10.85 -14.65 -2.87
C ALA A 186 11.66 -15.93 -2.59
N GLU A 187 12.75 -15.84 -1.81
CA GLU A 187 13.54 -17.00 -1.40
C GLU A 187 12.71 -17.97 -0.53
N LEU A 188 11.89 -17.46 0.40
CA LEU A 188 11.03 -18.29 1.23
C LEU A 188 10.05 -19.12 0.39
N GLU A 189 9.42 -18.50 -0.62
CA GLU A 189 8.47 -19.19 -1.49
C GLU A 189 9.17 -20.22 -2.38
N ALA A 190 10.34 -19.87 -2.95
CA ALA A 190 11.17 -20.81 -3.69
C ALA A 190 11.56 -22.03 -2.82
N ARG A 191 11.89 -21.81 -1.54
CA ARG A 191 12.21 -22.88 -0.58
C ARG A 191 11.01 -23.76 -0.24
N ARG A 192 9.81 -23.20 -0.15
CA ARG A 192 8.58 -23.99 0.04
C ARG A 192 8.29 -24.91 -1.13
N VAL A 193 8.41 -24.40 -2.36
CA VAL A 193 8.25 -25.19 -3.58
C VAL A 193 9.29 -26.31 -3.63
N GLN A 194 10.56 -25.98 -3.35
CA GLN A 194 11.65 -26.95 -3.30
C GLN A 194 11.42 -28.04 -2.25
N TYR A 195 11.00 -27.65 -1.03
CA TYR A 195 10.67 -28.58 0.04
C TYR A 195 9.54 -29.53 -0.35
N ALA A 196 8.45 -29.00 -0.94
CA ALA A 196 7.31 -29.82 -1.38
C ALA A 196 7.75 -30.86 -2.42
N TYR A 197 8.53 -30.44 -3.42
CA TYR A 197 9.07 -31.34 -4.44
C TYR A 197 9.90 -32.48 -3.83
N TYR A 198 10.86 -32.17 -2.94
CA TYR A 198 11.70 -33.20 -2.35
C TYR A 198 10.97 -34.08 -1.34
N ARG A 199 10.04 -33.53 -0.56
CA ARG A 199 9.16 -34.29 0.32
C ARG A 199 8.38 -35.33 -0.49
N ASP A 200 7.72 -34.89 -1.56
CA ASP A 200 6.90 -35.77 -2.38
C ASP A 200 7.77 -36.81 -3.09
N ARG A 201 8.95 -36.41 -3.60
CA ARG A 201 9.91 -37.36 -4.20
C ARG A 201 10.45 -38.40 -3.23
N LEU A 202 10.78 -38.01 -2.00
CA LEU A 202 11.36 -38.92 -1.00
C LEU A 202 10.31 -39.85 -0.37
N LEU A 203 9.07 -39.38 -0.24
CA LEU A 203 7.97 -40.14 0.37
C LEU A 203 7.08 -40.86 -0.65
N THR A 204 7.34 -40.69 -1.94
CA THR A 204 6.76 -41.52 -3.01
C THR A 204 7.68 -42.69 -3.26
N PHE A 205 7.29 -43.85 -2.74
CA PHE A 205 8.03 -45.10 -2.93
C PHE A 205 7.45 -45.87 -4.12
N ASP A 206 8.30 -46.35 -5.03
CA ASP A 206 7.92 -47.33 -6.05
C ASP A 206 7.51 -48.64 -5.34
N VAL A 207 6.22 -48.96 -5.45
CA VAL A 207 5.52 -49.88 -4.55
C VAL A 207 6.01 -51.33 -4.65
N LYS A 208 6.36 -51.95 -3.52
CA LYS A 208 5.78 -53.24 -3.14
C LYS A 208 4.64 -52.96 -2.14
N PRO A 209 3.47 -53.60 -2.27
CA PRO A 209 2.27 -53.18 -1.56
C PRO A 209 2.47 -53.36 -0.06
N VAL A 210 2.58 -52.25 0.67
CA VAL A 210 2.51 -52.24 2.13
C VAL A 210 1.04 -52.10 2.51
N SER A 211 0.57 -52.95 3.42
CA SER A 211 -0.81 -52.94 3.92
C SER A 211 -1.20 -51.53 4.39
N SER A 212 -2.14 -50.91 3.69
CA SER A 212 -2.66 -49.58 4.03
C SER A 212 -3.41 -49.64 5.36
N LEU A 213 -2.90 -48.99 6.40
CA LEU A 213 -3.64 -48.76 7.63
C LEU A 213 -4.64 -47.61 7.38
N SER A 214 -5.94 -47.89 7.49
CA SER A 214 -6.97 -46.86 7.40
C SER A 214 -6.98 -46.00 8.67
N LEU A 215 -7.03 -44.68 8.52
CA LEU A 215 -7.06 -43.70 9.63
C LEU A 215 -8.36 -43.74 10.47
N SER A 216 -9.23 -44.74 10.27
CA SER A 216 -10.60 -44.81 10.81
C SER A 216 -10.83 -45.89 11.87
N LYS A 217 -9.82 -46.30 12.64
CA LYS A 217 -10.03 -47.15 13.83
C LYS A 217 -9.59 -46.46 15.12
N ARG A 218 -10.34 -45.44 15.54
CA ARG A 218 -10.53 -45.19 16.98
C ARG A 218 -11.76 -45.99 17.40
N SER A 219 -11.54 -47.08 18.13
CA SER A 219 -12.63 -47.81 18.81
C SER A 219 -13.39 -46.84 19.72
N PRO A 220 -14.73 -46.89 19.78
CA PRO A 220 -15.45 -46.28 20.89
C PRO A 220 -15.00 -46.97 22.18
N MET A 221 -14.64 -46.19 23.20
CA MET A 221 -14.47 -46.71 24.55
C MET A 221 -15.80 -47.38 24.94
N ALA A 222 -15.73 -48.63 25.39
CA ALA A 222 -16.85 -49.27 26.03
C ALA A 222 -17.18 -48.48 27.30
N GLU A 223 -18.36 -47.87 27.33
CA GLU A 223 -19.01 -47.49 28.59
C GLU A 223 -19.32 -48.81 29.32
N GLY A 224 -18.53 -49.10 30.35
CA GLY A 224 -18.84 -50.12 31.34
C GLY A 224 -19.69 -49.51 32.43
N GLU A 225 -20.79 -50.20 32.73
CA GLU A 225 -21.78 -49.95 33.79
C GLU A 225 -21.20 -49.72 35.20
#